data_AF-A0A538HHT5-F1
#
_entry.id   AF-A0A538HHT5-F1
#
_cell.length_a   1.000
_cell.length_b   1.000
_cell.length_c   1.000
_cell.angle_alpha   90.00
_cell.angle_beta   90.00
_cell.angle_gamma   90.00
#
_symmetry.space_group_name_H-M   'P 1'
#
loop_
_entity.id
_entity.type
_entity.pdbx_description
1 polymer ?
#
loop_
_entity_poly.entity_id
_entity_poly.type
_entity_poly.pdbx_seq_one_letter_code
_entity_poly.pdbx_strand_id
1 'polypeptide(L)' 'NVMMAAGLTRVGEAARRVIDGRAGRALAHATSGPCLQQNLVCVLEGES' A
#
# COMPACT_ATOMS: atom_id res chain seq x y z
N ASN A 1 -8.85 12.56 8.52
CA ASN A 1 -7.55 12.11 9.06
C ASN A 1 -6.55 11.97 7.90
N VAL A 2 -5.75 13.00 7.66
CA VAL A 2 -4.87 13.11 6.48
C VAL A 2 -3.67 12.14 6.55
N MET A 3 -3.22 11.78 7.75
CA MET A 3 -2.07 10.90 7.96
C MET A 3 -2.37 9.43 7.64
N MET A 4 -3.57 8.95 7.99
CA MET A 4 -4.02 7.62 7.56
C MET A 4 -4.15 7.54 6.04
N ALA A 5 -4.71 8.58 5.43
CA ALA A 5 -4.83 8.67 3.97
C ALA A 5 -3.44 8.61 3.30
N ALA A 6 -2.43 9.32 3.82
CA ALA A 6 -1.09 9.33 3.24
C ALA A 6 -0.42 7.94 3.21
N GLY A 7 -0.55 7.13 4.27
CA GLY A 7 -0.03 5.76 4.31
C GLY A 7 -0.73 4.86 3.29
N LEU A 8 -2.06 4.92 3.25
CA LEU A 8 -2.89 4.17 2.30
C LEU A 8 -2.68 4.62 0.84
N THR A 9 -2.39 5.90 0.57
CA THR A 9 -2.09 6.40 -0.77
C THR A 9 -0.85 5.72 -1.35
N ARG A 10 0.20 5.48 -0.55
CA ARG A 10 1.40 4.76 -1.02
C ARG A 10 1.12 3.28 -1.30
N VAL A 11 0.27 2.65 -0.49
CA VAL A 11 -0.20 1.28 -0.74
C VAL A 11 -1.00 1.22 -2.06
N GLY A 12 -1.90 2.18 -2.28
CA GLY A 12 -2.68 2.27 -3.53
C GLY A 12 -1.84 2.52 -4.77
N GLU A 13 -0.77 3.33 -4.67
CA GLU A 13 0.17 3.54 -5.77
C GLU A 13 0.95 2.25 -6.10
N ALA A 14 1.41 1.51 -5.09
CA ALA A 14 2.06 0.21 -5.28
C ALA A 14 1.10 -0.80 -5.95
N ALA A 15 -0.15 -0.86 -5.49
CA ALA A 15 -1.19 -1.71 -6.07
C ALA A 15 -1.43 -1.36 -7.54
N ARG A 16 -1.51 -0.07 -7.88
CA ARG A 16 -1.71 0.37 -9.25
C ARG A 16 -0.56 -0.03 -10.18
N ARG A 17 0.69 0.01 -9.72
CA ARG A 17 1.83 -0.48 -10.52
C ARG A 17 1.74 -1.97 -10.81
N VAL A 18 1.27 -2.76 -9.85
CA VAL A 18 1.07 -4.20 -10.03
C VAL A 18 -0.09 -4.47 -11.00
N ILE A 19 -1.22 -3.77 -10.81
CA ILE A 19 -2.42 -3.87 -11.66
C ILE A 19 -2.11 -3.46 -13.10
N ASP A 20 -1.34 -2.39 -13.31
CA ASP A 20 -0.95 -1.92 -14.64
C ASP A 20 0.08 -2.85 -15.33
N GLY A 21 0.46 -3.97 -14.70
CA GLY A 21 1.50 -4.88 -15.20
C GLY A 21 2.91 -4.29 -15.18
N ARG A 22 3.10 -3.13 -14.54
CA ARG A 22 4.39 -2.43 -14.45
C ARG A 22 5.30 -3.01 -13.36
N ALA A 23 4.77 -3.87 -12.50
CA ALA A 23 5.51 -4.64 -11.51
C ALA A 23 4.83 -6.01 -11.29
N GLY A 24 5.60 -7.09 -11.17
CA GLY A 24 5.06 -8.42 -10.82
C GLY A 24 4.81 -8.61 -9.32
N ARG A 25 5.53 -7.86 -8.48
CA ARG A 25 5.43 -7.92 -7.01
C ARG A 25 5.77 -6.56 -6.38
N ALA A 26 5.11 -6.21 -5.29
CA ALA A 26 5.43 -5.01 -4.51
C ALA A 26 5.26 -5.26 -3.01
N LEU A 27 6.16 -4.67 -2.19
CA LEU A 27 6.00 -4.59 -0.74
C LEU A 27 5.51 -3.19 -0.39
N ALA A 28 4.42 -3.08 0.37
CA ALA A 28 3.85 -1.82 0.79
C ALA A 28 3.68 -1.74 2.31
N HIS A 29 3.85 -0.54 2.86
CA HIS A 29 3.74 -0.28 4.29
C HIS A 29 2.98 1.04 4.52
N ALA A 30 1.91 0.95 5.31
CA ALA A 30 1.19 2.09 5.85
C ALA A 30 1.34 2.09 7.37
N THR A 31 2.09 3.06 7.88
CA THR A 31 2.27 3.24 9.33
C THR A 31 0.96 3.68 9.98
N SER A 32 0.80 3.32 11.25
CA SER A 32 -0.22 3.87 12.11
C SER A 32 -0.05 5.39 12.24
N GLY A 33 -0.79 6.14 11.42
CA GLY A 33 -1.05 7.54 11.71
C GLY A 33 -1.79 7.69 13.05
N PRO A 34 -2.07 8.91 13.53
CA PRO A 34 -2.64 9.18 14.86
C PRO A 34 -3.96 8.47 15.22
N CYS A 35 -4.57 7.68 14.32
CA CYS A 35 -5.80 6.92 14.58
C CYS A 35 -5.79 5.46 14.09
N LEU A 36 -4.66 4.92 13.65
CA LEU A 36 -4.54 3.47 13.40
C LEU A 36 -3.83 2.87 14.62
N GLN A 37 -4.46 1.92 15.30
CA GLN A 37 -3.85 1.24 16.46
C GLN A 37 -2.75 0.25 16.03
N GLN A 38 -2.63 -0.02 14.73
CA GLN A 38 -1.80 -1.08 14.14
C GLN A 38 -1.16 -0.56 12.82
N ASN A 39 0.11 -0.90 12.59
CA ASN A 39 0.77 -0.72 11.29
C ASN A 39 0.25 -1.77 10.29
N LEU A 40 0.14 -1.41 9.00
CA LEU A 40 -0.19 -2.35 7.92
C LEU A 40 1.04 -2.56 7.03
N VAL A 41 1.52 -3.79 6.95
CA VAL A 41 2.51 -4.23 5.95
C VAL A 41 1.85 -5.28 5.08
N CYS A 42 1.96 -5.15 3.75
CA CYS A 42 1.41 -6.13 2.82
C CYS A 42 2.30 -6.34 1.60
N VAL A 43 2.20 -7.53 1.02
CA VAL A 43 2.78 -7.88 -0.27
C VAL A 43 1.66 -7.92 -1.30
N LEU A 44 1.92 -7.35 -2.47
CA LEU A 44 1.03 -7.31 -3.62
C LEU A 44 1.69 -8.13 -4.74
N GLU A 45 0.95 -9.03 -5.36
CA GLU A 45 1.43 -9.87 -6.47
C GLU A 45 0.45 -9.75 -7.63
N GLY A 46 0.98 -9.65 -8.85
CA GLY A 46 0.17 -9.70 -10.07
C GLY A 46 0.16 -11.13 -10.59
N GLU A 47 -1.00 -11.76 -10.62
CA GLU A 47 -1.20 -13.05 -11.29
C GLU A 47 -1.53 -12.79 -12.76
N SER A 48 -0.92 -13.57 -13.66
CA SER A 48 -1.14 -13.54 -15.12
C SER A 48 -1.93 -14.76 -15.56
#